data_AF-A0A1H9HTI8-F1
#
_entry.id   AF-A0A1H9HTI8-F1
#
_cell.length_a   1.000
_cell.length_b   1.000
_cell.length_c   1.000
_cell.angle_alpha   90.00
_cell.angle_beta   90.00
_cell.angle_gamma   90.00
#
_symmetry.space_group_name_H-M   'P 1'
#
loop_
_entity.id
_entity.type
_entity.pdbx_description
1 polymer ?
#
loop_
_entity_poly.entity_id
_entity_poly.type
_entity_poly.pdbx_seq_one_letter_code
_entity_poly.pdbx_strand_id
1 'polypeptide(L)' 'MNFRKATIEDLDILVTTRIEVLRAANRLDASIDMSEVERQSRDYYSKAMSDGSHTAYLVFDEDKCLWILFIKDYQRTN' A
#
# COMPACT_ATOMS: atom_id res chain seq x y z
N MET A 1 3.07 -9.83 17.00
CA MET A 1 2.20 -9.63 15.81
C MET A 1 0.87 -8.98 16.14
N ASN A 2 0.70 -7.72 15.77
CA ASN A 2 -0.53 -6.95 15.87
C ASN A 2 -1.05 -6.60 14.48
N PHE A 3 -2.37 -6.67 14.30
CA PHE A 3 -3.04 -6.28 13.07
C PHE A 3 -3.83 -5.01 13.32
N ARG A 4 -3.69 -4.01 12.44
CA ARG A 4 -4.60 -2.86 12.45
C ARG A 4 -5.00 -2.48 11.04
N LYS A 5 -6.20 -1.91 10.91
CA LYS A 5 -6.64 -1.27 9.68
C LYS A 5 -5.78 -0.04 9.42
N ALA A 6 -5.31 0.12 8.19
CA ALA A 6 -4.56 1.29 7.77
C ALA A 6 -5.51 2.51 7.71
N THR A 7 -4.98 3.67 8.07
CA THR A 7 -5.65 4.96 7.95
C THR A 7 -4.93 5.83 6.91
N ILE A 8 -5.45 7.03 6.65
CA ILE A 8 -4.79 7.97 5.74
C ILE A 8 -3.40 8.40 6.25
N GLU A 9 -3.16 8.33 7.56
CA GLU A 9 -1.85 8.60 8.17
C GLU A 9 -0.80 7.56 7.76
N ASP A 10 -1.23 6.37 7.31
CA ASP A 10 -0.35 5.30 6.85
C ASP A 10 -0.06 5.34 5.35
N LEU A 11 -0.55 6.36 4.63
CA LEU A 11 -0.45 6.45 3.19
C LEU A 11 0.99 6.31 2.70
N ASP A 12 1.94 6.97 3.38
CA ASP A 12 3.35 6.90 3.02
C ASP A 12 3.91 5.49 3.19
N ILE A 13 3.55 4.78 4.27
CA ILE A 13 3.97 3.38 4.48
C ILE A 13 3.47 2.49 3.33
N LEU A 14 2.22 2.68 2.90
CA LEU A 14 1.62 1.90 1.81
C LEU A 14 2.29 2.18 0.46
N VAL A 15 2.56 3.45 0.17
CA VAL A 15 3.20 3.88 -1.07
C VAL A 15 4.63 3.39 -1.14
N THR A 16 5.42 3.60 -0.09
CA THR A 16 6.83 3.15 -0.02
C THR A 16 6.91 1.64 -0.13
N THR A 17 6.09 0.90 0.62
CA THR A 17 6.09 -0.58 0.55
C THR A 17 5.75 -1.07 -0.85
N ARG A 18 4.78 -0.44 -1.54
CA ARG A 18 4.43 -0.80 -2.92
C ARG A 18 5.60 -0.59 -3.88
N ILE A 19 6.34 0.51 -3.73
CA ILE A 19 7.53 0.79 -4.55
C ILE A 19 8.60 -0.28 -4.31
N GLU A 20 8.87 -0.62 -3.05
CA GLU A 20 9.86 -1.64 -2.69
C GLU A 20 9.49 -3.03 -3.24
N VAL A 21 8.24 -3.44 -3.07
CA VAL A 21 7.74 -4.72 -3.60
C VAL A 21 7.82 -4.74 -5.14
N LEU A 22 7.43 -3.67 -5.82
CA LEU A 22 7.53 -3.59 -7.28
C LEU A 22 8.97 -3.62 -7.76
N ARG A 23 9.89 -2.91 -7.08
CA ARG A 23 11.32 -2.97 -7.38
C ARG A 23 11.85 -4.39 -7.24
N ALA A 24 11.57 -5.06 -6.10
CA ALA A 24 12.04 -6.42 -5.84
C ALA A 24 11.46 -7.43 -6.85
N ALA A 25 10.15 -7.37 -7.12
CA ALA A 25 9.48 -8.28 -8.05
C ALA A 25 10.00 -8.16 -9.48
N ASN A 26 10.34 -6.94 -9.92
CA ASN A 26 10.84 -6.66 -11.27
C ASN A 26 12.38 -6.60 -11.34
N ARG A 27 13.08 -6.86 -10.23
CA ARG A 27 14.55 -6.77 -10.11
C ARG A 27 15.10 -5.42 -10.59
N LEU A 28 14.38 -4.34 -10.27
CA LEU A 28 14.77 -2.98 -10.63
C LEU A 28 15.89 -2.50 -9.71
N ASP A 29 16.91 -1.92 -10.31
CA ASP A 29 17.99 -1.26 -9.57
C ASP A 29 17.49 0.01 -8.86
N ALA A 30 18.14 0.37 -7.75
CA ALA A 30 17.80 1.55 -6.96
C ALA A 30 17.81 2.86 -7.77
N SER A 31 18.64 2.94 -8.82
CA SER A 31 18.74 4.11 -9.70
C SER A 31 17.54 4.34 -10.62
N ILE A 32 16.69 3.32 -10.82
CA ILE A 32 15.48 3.46 -11.64
C ILE A 32 14.53 4.46 -10.97
N ASP A 33 14.07 5.44 -11.74
CA ASP A 33 13.08 6.40 -11.26
C ASP A 33 11.72 5.73 -11.05
N MET A 34 11.16 5.92 -9.85
CA MET A 34 9.86 5.40 -9.45
C MET A 34 8.86 6.51 -9.13
N SER A 35 9.18 7.78 -9.44
CA SER A 35 8.38 8.96 -9.11
C SER A 35 6.94 8.87 -9.62
N GLU A 36 6.74 8.42 -10.87
CA GLU A 36 5.41 8.29 -11.45
C GLU A 36 4.62 7.14 -10.80
N VAL A 37 5.29 6.03 -10.47
CA VAL A 37 4.67 4.91 -9.73
C VAL A 37 4.27 5.36 -8.33
N GLU A 38 5.11 6.14 -7.66
CA GLU A 38 4.82 6.75 -6.36
C GLU A 38 3.56 7.61 -6.44
N ARG A 39 3.52 8.55 -7.39
CA ARG A 39 2.40 9.47 -7.60
C ARG A 39 1.10 8.70 -7.84
N GLN A 40 1.09 7.76 -8.78
CA GLN A 40 -0.09 6.94 -9.08
C GLN A 40 -0.53 6.09 -7.88
N SER A 41 0.43 5.55 -7.13
CA SER A 41 0.13 4.76 -5.93
C SER A 41 -0.52 5.61 -4.84
N ARG A 42 -0.01 6.83 -4.62
CA ARG A 42 -0.56 7.80 -3.66
C ARG A 42 -1.98 8.21 -4.05
N ASP A 43 -2.19 8.56 -5.32
CA ASP A 43 -3.52 8.93 -5.84
C ASP A 43 -4.53 7.80 -5.65
N TYR A 44 -4.14 6.57 -6.00
CA TYR A 44 -4.98 5.38 -5.86
C TYR A 44 -5.34 5.08 -4.41
N TYR A 45 -4.36 5.05 -3.50
CA TYR A 45 -4.61 4.73 -2.09
C TYR A 45 -5.37 5.83 -1.36
N SER A 46 -5.06 7.11 -1.62
CA SER A 46 -5.80 8.23 -1.05
C SER A 46 -7.28 8.17 -1.45
N LYS A 47 -7.56 7.88 -2.73
CA LYS A 47 -8.94 7.72 -3.21
C LYS A 47 -9.63 6.52 -2.56
N ALA A 48 -8.96 5.36 -2.58
CA ALA A 48 -9.51 4.11 -2.08
C ALA A 48 -9.85 4.12 -0.58
N MET A 49 -9.08 4.87 0.21
CA MET A 49 -9.36 5.10 1.62
C MET A 49 -10.51 6.10 1.83
N SER A 50 -10.57 7.15 1.01
CA SER A 50 -11.60 8.18 1.13
C SER A 50 -12.99 7.68 0.71
N ASP A 51 -13.07 6.81 -0.29
CA ASP A 51 -14.34 6.25 -0.78
C ASP A 51 -14.70 4.90 -0.14
N GLY A 52 -13.80 4.35 0.70
CA GLY A 52 -13.99 3.07 1.38
C GLY A 52 -14.00 1.86 0.44
N SER A 53 -13.56 1.99 -0.82
CA SER A 53 -13.55 0.90 -1.80
C SER A 53 -12.48 -0.16 -1.55
N HIS A 54 -11.48 0.16 -0.72
CA HIS A 54 -10.45 -0.79 -0.31
C HIS A 54 -10.17 -0.67 1.18
N THR A 55 -9.91 -1.80 1.81
CA THR A 55 -9.40 -1.87 3.17
C THR A 55 -8.00 -2.46 3.14
N ALA A 56 -7.01 -1.69 3.63
CA ALA A 56 -5.67 -2.20 3.86
C ALA A 56 -5.49 -2.56 5.35
N TYR A 57 -4.80 -3.67 5.61
CA TYR A 57 -4.38 -4.08 6.94
C TYR A 57 -2.87 -4.08 7.04
N LEU A 58 -2.36 -3.48 8.11
CA LEU A 58 -0.96 -3.46 8.46
C LEU A 58 -0.69 -4.51 9.52
N VAL A 59 0.34 -5.32 9.30
CA VAL A 59 0.82 -6.33 10.25
C VAL A 59 2.12 -5.82 10.86
N PHE A 60 2.10 -5.58 12.16
CA PHE A 60 3.26 -5.14 12.92
C PHE A 60 3.82 -6.27 13.78
N ASP A 61 5.14 -6.32 13.91
CA ASP A 61 5.80 -7.04 15.00
C ASP A 61 6.64 -6.05 15.81
N GLU A 62 6.31 -5.96 17.10
CA GLU A 62 6.68 -4.83 17.96
C GLU A 62 6.30 -3.50 17.29
N ASP A 63 7.29 -2.70 16.87
CA ASP A 63 7.11 -1.40 16.21
C ASP A 63 7.41 -1.44 14.69
N LYS A 64 7.71 -2.62 14.13
CA LYS A 64 8.05 -2.75 12.71
C LYS A 64 6.88 -3.28 11.90
N CYS A 65 6.50 -2.56 10.86
CA CYS A 65 5.56 -3.08 9.86
C CYS A 65 6.27 -4.20 9.07
N LEU A 66 5.75 -5.42 9.15
CA LEU A 66 6.29 -6.57 8.43
C LEU A 66 5.59 -6.79 7.09
N TRP A 67 4.27 -6.61 7.06
CA TRP A 67 3.45 -6.94 5.90
C TRP A 67 2.25 -6.02 5.76
N ILE A 68 1.82 -5.83 4.51
CA ILE A 68 0.63 -5.06 4.16
C ILE A 68 -0.27 -5.95 3.31
N LEU A 69 -1.52 -6.13 3.74
CA LEU A 69 -2.55 -6.81 2.98
C LEU A 69 -3.52 -5.78 2.41
N PHE A 70 -3.63 -5.73 1.08
CA PHE A 70 -4.63 -4.91 0.38
C PHE A 70 -5.83 -5.77 0.03
N ILE A 71 -6.97 -5.49 0.65
CA ILE A 71 -8.26 -6.08 0.28
C ILE A 71 -9.01 -5.04 -0.53
N LYS A 72 -9.13 -5.29 -1.84
CA LYS A 72 -10.09 -4.59 -2.67
C LYS A 72 -11.47 -5.14 -2.34
N ASP A 73 -12.38 -4.29 -1.89
CA ASP A 73 -13.77 -4.72 -1.77
C ASP A 73 -14.27 -4.95 -3.18
N TYR A 74 -14.26 -6.22 -3.59
CA TYR A 74 -14.85 -6.68 -4.84
C TYR A 74 -16.36 -6.57 -4.64
N GLN A 75 -16.90 -5.37 -4.91
CA GLN A 75 -18.32 -5.20 -5.12
C GLN A 75 -18.69 -6.17 -6.25
N ARG A 76 -19.35 -7.28 -5.89
CA ARG A 76 -20.07 -8.12 -6.84
C ARG A 76 -21.09 -7.17 -7.49
N THR A 77 -20.77 -6.67 -8.67
CA THR A 77 -21.77 -6.05 -9.54
C THR A 77 -22.86 -7.10 -9.75
N ASN A 78 -24.02 -6.81 -9.18
CA ASN A 78 -25.24 -7.62 -9.28
C ASN A 78 -25.82 -7.50 -10.69
#